data_AF-A0AAU3X128-F1
#
_entry.id   AF-A0AAU3X128-F1
#
_cell.length_a   1.000
_cell.length_b   1.000
_cell.length_c   1.000
_cell.angle_alpha   90.00
_cell.angle_beta   90.00
_cell.angle_gamma   90.00
#
_symmetry.space_group_name_H-M   'P 1'
#
loop_
_entity.id
_entity.type
_entity.pdbx_description
1 polymer ?
#
loop_
_entity_poly.entity_id
_entity_poly.type
_entity_poly.pdbx_seq_one_letter_code
_entity_poly.pdbx_strand_id
1 'polypeptide(L)'
;MGPDQRTWNPEQFSHFSRFASATDPHSFAAMKSVVMKSLWYSPLHSLREIGTFFKSFTVSAAVLPATASLDDWADGTRFDVPFFVVQGACDLVNTPDRARAFFDDVQAPVKEFTLIEDAGHFAAYKRPDLFLDFLLSHVLPTLPSARQDA
;
A
#
# COMPACT_ATOMS: atom_id res chain seq x y z
N MET A 1 -14.14 -0.86 -19.73
CA MET A 1 -12.67 -0.71 -19.70
C MET A 1 -12.06 -2.01 -20.21
N GLY A 2 -10.94 -1.96 -20.92
CA GLY A 2 -10.27 -3.19 -21.42
C GLY A 2 -9.73 -4.05 -20.29
N PRO A 3 -9.44 -5.35 -20.51
CA PRO A 3 -8.95 -6.25 -19.46
C PRO A 3 -7.52 -5.92 -19.02
N ASP A 4 -6.71 -5.33 -19.90
CA ASP A 4 -5.37 -4.86 -19.55
C ASP A 4 -5.45 -3.44 -18.96
N GLN A 5 -5.11 -3.30 -17.68
CA GLN A 5 -5.07 -2.00 -17.01
C GLN A 5 -3.96 -1.10 -17.53
N ARG A 6 -2.87 -1.65 -18.08
CA ARG A 6 -1.72 -0.86 -18.56
C ARG A 6 -2.09 0.01 -19.76
N THR A 7 -3.15 -0.36 -20.48
CA THR A 7 -3.64 0.40 -21.64
C THR A 7 -4.72 1.41 -21.28
N TRP A 8 -5.08 1.54 -19.99
CA TRP A 8 -6.13 2.46 -19.58
C TRP A 8 -5.66 3.90 -19.66
N ASN A 9 -6.57 4.76 -20.10
CA ASN A 9 -6.33 6.19 -20.08
C ASN A 9 -6.51 6.76 -18.65
N PRO A 10 -6.09 8.01 -18.39
CA PRO A 10 -6.16 8.62 -17.05
C PRO A 10 -7.57 8.65 -16.45
N GLU A 11 -8.57 8.87 -17.29
CA GLU A 11 -9.98 8.95 -16.87
C GLU A 11 -10.50 7.57 -16.45
N GLN A 12 -10.12 6.51 -17.18
CA GLN A 12 -10.46 5.13 -16.85
C GLN A 12 -9.82 4.69 -15.54
N PHE A 13 -8.55 5.02 -15.32
CA PHE A 13 -7.89 4.80 -14.02
C PHE A 13 -8.59 5.54 -12.89
N SER A 14 -8.86 6.83 -13.06
CA SER A 14 -9.56 7.62 -12.05
C SER A 14 -10.96 7.07 -11.75
N HIS A 15 -11.70 6.66 -12.79
CA HIS A 15 -13.03 6.07 -12.66
C HIS A 15 -12.98 4.74 -11.92
N PHE A 16 -12.06 3.83 -12.28
CA PHE A 16 -11.90 2.57 -11.58
C PHE A 16 -11.48 2.77 -10.12
N SER A 17 -10.46 3.60 -9.84
CA SER A 17 -10.02 3.86 -8.48
C SER A 17 -11.13 4.46 -7.61
N ARG A 18 -11.95 5.37 -8.16
CA ARG A 18 -13.13 5.92 -7.48
C ARG A 18 -14.20 4.85 -7.25
N PHE A 19 -14.49 4.04 -8.26
CA PHE A 19 -15.47 2.96 -8.17
C PHE A 19 -15.04 1.93 -7.12
N ALA A 20 -13.84 1.35 -7.26
CA ALA A 20 -13.26 0.41 -6.32
C ALA A 20 -13.25 0.98 -4.89
N SER A 21 -12.80 2.23 -4.69
CA SER A 21 -12.82 2.86 -3.35
C SER A 21 -14.22 3.03 -2.77
N ALA A 22 -15.24 3.25 -3.62
CA ALA A 22 -16.62 3.46 -3.20
C ALA A 22 -17.40 2.16 -3.00
N THR A 23 -17.07 1.11 -3.74
CA THR A 23 -17.82 -0.16 -3.72
C THR A 23 -17.13 -1.27 -2.95
N ASP A 24 -15.81 -1.21 -2.76
CA ASP A 24 -15.09 -2.16 -1.93
C ASP A 24 -15.40 -1.92 -0.44
N PRO A 25 -16.07 -2.86 0.23
CA PRO A 25 -16.40 -2.72 1.65
C PRO A 25 -15.15 -2.52 2.52
N HIS A 26 -14.01 -3.10 2.13
CA HIS A 26 -12.77 -3.01 2.92
C HIS A 26 -12.12 -1.63 2.78
N SER A 27 -12.02 -1.09 1.56
CA SER A 27 -11.50 0.26 1.28
C SER A 27 -12.40 1.34 1.87
N PHE A 28 -13.72 1.22 1.72
CA PHE A 28 -14.66 2.17 2.31
C PHE A 28 -14.62 2.13 3.85
N ALA A 29 -14.60 0.94 4.44
CA ALA A 29 -14.48 0.79 5.88
C ALA A 29 -13.16 1.38 6.41
N ALA A 30 -12.06 1.20 5.69
CA ALA A 30 -10.76 1.77 6.06
C ALA A 30 -10.74 3.31 5.92
N MET A 31 -11.27 3.87 4.84
CA MET A 31 -11.42 5.32 4.67
C MET A 31 -12.18 5.93 5.85
N LYS A 32 -13.30 5.32 6.25
CA LYS A 32 -14.12 5.79 7.37
C LYS A 32 -13.46 5.57 8.74
N SER A 33 -12.86 4.41 8.98
CA SER A 33 -12.36 4.04 10.32
C SER A 33 -10.94 4.51 10.59
N VAL A 34 -10.10 4.61 9.57
CA VAL A 34 -8.70 5.01 9.68
C VAL A 34 -8.56 6.47 9.25
N VAL A 35 -8.75 6.76 7.95
CA VAL A 35 -8.39 8.08 7.39
C VAL A 35 -9.18 9.20 8.04
N MET A 36 -10.50 9.07 8.14
CA MET A 36 -11.33 10.11 8.77
C MET A 36 -11.03 10.27 10.26
N LYS A 37 -10.82 9.18 11.01
CA LYS A 37 -10.46 9.30 12.44
C LYS A 37 -9.10 9.95 12.63
N SER A 38 -8.10 9.57 11.83
CA SER A 38 -6.77 10.15 11.85
C SER A 38 -6.81 11.65 11.53
N LEU A 39 -7.61 12.08 10.54
CA LEU A 39 -7.75 13.49 10.21
C LEU A 39 -8.48 14.29 11.31
N TRP A 40 -9.49 13.70 11.97
CA TRP A 40 -10.26 14.38 13.01
C TRP A 40 -9.53 14.50 14.35
N TYR A 41 -8.72 13.49 14.71
CA TYR A 41 -8.10 13.39 16.03
C TYR A 41 -6.58 13.59 16.01
N SER A 42 -5.97 13.85 14.84
CA SER A 42 -4.55 14.16 14.80
C SER A 42 -4.27 15.53 15.40
N PRO A 43 -3.40 15.64 16.42
CA PRO A 43 -2.98 16.93 16.95
C PRO A 43 -2.03 17.67 15.99
N LEU A 44 -1.59 17.01 14.91
CA LEU A 44 -0.69 17.57 13.90
C LEU A 44 -1.43 18.16 12.69
N HIS A 45 -2.76 18.05 12.64
CA HIS A 45 -3.57 18.55 11.54
C HIS A 45 -4.67 19.51 12.01
N SER A 46 -4.95 20.52 11.19
CA SER A 46 -6.09 21.42 11.36
C SER A 46 -7.25 21.00 10.46
N LEU A 47 -8.49 21.29 10.89
CA LEU A 47 -9.69 21.00 10.07
C LEU A 47 -9.67 21.70 8.70
N ARG A 48 -8.90 22.79 8.54
CA ARG A 48 -8.72 23.48 7.25
C ARG A 48 -7.94 22.63 6.25
N GLU A 49 -7.03 21.79 6.73
CA GLU A 49 -6.19 20.93 5.89
C GLU A 49 -6.96 19.73 5.32
N ILE A 50 -8.14 19.41 5.87
CA ILE A 50 -9.04 18.41 5.27
C ILE A 50 -9.39 18.80 3.83
N GLY A 51 -9.67 20.09 3.58
CA GLY A 51 -9.93 20.60 2.23
C GLY A 51 -8.71 20.48 1.31
N THR A 52 -7.51 20.69 1.87
CA THR A 52 -6.24 20.49 1.15
C THR A 52 -6.03 19.02 0.80
N PHE A 53 -6.24 18.10 1.74
CA PHE A 53 -6.15 16.65 1.54
C PHE A 53 -7.02 16.20 0.36
N PHE A 54 -8.28 16.67 0.29
CA PHE A 54 -9.15 16.32 -0.83
C PHE A 54 -8.69 16.93 -2.17
N LYS A 55 -8.20 18.18 -2.17
CA LYS A 55 -7.62 18.79 -3.38
C LYS A 55 -6.39 18.05 -3.88
N SER A 56 -5.60 17.46 -2.98
CA SER A 56 -4.41 16.69 -3.34
C SER A 56 -4.75 15.50 -4.24
N PHE A 57 -5.90 14.82 -4.07
CA PHE A 57 -6.29 13.75 -5.00
C PHE A 57 -6.43 14.24 -6.44
N THR A 58 -7.00 15.43 -6.65
CA THR A 58 -7.15 16.01 -7.99
C THR A 58 -5.81 16.36 -8.62
N VAL A 59 -4.88 16.89 -7.82
CA VAL A 59 -3.52 17.21 -8.28
C VAL A 59 -2.76 15.92 -8.61
N SER A 60 -2.81 14.92 -7.73
CA SER A 60 -2.15 13.63 -7.92
C SER A 60 -2.72 12.82 -9.09
N ALA A 61 -3.98 13.04 -9.47
CA ALA A 61 -4.62 12.32 -10.58
C ALA A 61 -3.87 12.48 -11.91
N ALA A 62 -3.19 13.62 -12.12
CA ALA A 62 -2.40 13.85 -13.33
C ALA A 62 -1.16 12.94 -13.42
N VAL A 63 -0.67 12.41 -12.30
CA VAL A 63 0.53 11.56 -12.22
C VAL A 63 0.20 10.08 -12.30
N LEU A 64 -1.04 9.68 -11.94
CA LEU A 64 -1.51 8.29 -11.96
C LEU A 64 -1.22 7.52 -13.26
N PRO A 65 -1.40 8.09 -14.46
CA PRO A 65 -1.13 7.36 -15.71
C PRO A 65 0.35 7.01 -15.87
N ALA A 66 1.23 7.93 -15.50
CA ALA A 66 2.68 7.71 -15.58
C ALA A 66 3.13 6.65 -14.57
N THR A 67 2.49 6.58 -13.38
CA THR A 67 2.77 5.52 -12.41
C THR A 67 2.22 4.17 -12.83
N ALA A 68 1.10 4.14 -13.56
CA ALA A 68 0.51 2.88 -14.03
C ALA A 68 1.31 2.21 -15.15
N SER A 69 2.14 2.97 -15.86
CA SER A 69 3.05 2.46 -16.89
C SER A 69 4.44 2.10 -16.36
N LEU A 70 4.70 2.25 -15.06
CA LEU A 70 5.98 1.88 -14.49
C LEU A 70 6.20 0.37 -14.63
N ASP A 71 7.42 0.03 -15.01
CA ASP A 71 7.90 -1.34 -14.99
C ASP A 71 8.51 -1.59 -13.61
N ASP A 72 7.81 -2.37 -12.79
CA ASP A 72 8.23 -2.67 -11.41
C ASP A 72 9.60 -3.39 -11.39
N TRP A 73 10.03 -4.02 -12.49
CA TRP A 73 11.29 -4.74 -12.62
C TRP A 73 12.47 -3.87 -13.09
N ALA A 74 12.22 -2.61 -13.48
CA ALA A 74 13.23 -1.79 -14.16
C ALA A 74 14.51 -1.58 -13.33
N ASP A 75 14.37 -1.48 -12.00
CA ASP A 75 15.49 -1.27 -11.07
C ASP A 75 16.13 -2.59 -10.59
N GLY A 76 15.64 -3.73 -11.08
CA GLY A 76 16.10 -5.07 -10.72
C GLY A 76 15.45 -5.63 -9.46
N THR A 77 15.64 -6.93 -9.24
CA THR A 77 14.98 -7.69 -8.17
C THR A 77 15.96 -8.28 -7.15
N ARG A 78 17.23 -7.89 -7.18
CA ARG A 78 18.26 -8.38 -6.25
C ARG A 78 18.56 -7.35 -5.18
N PHE A 79 18.34 -7.72 -3.92
CA PHE A 79 18.58 -6.89 -2.75
C PHE A 79 19.60 -7.55 -1.82
N ASP A 80 20.57 -6.78 -1.33
CA ASP A 80 21.51 -7.25 -0.31
C ASP A 80 20.97 -7.06 1.13
N VAL A 81 19.68 -6.74 1.27
CA VAL A 81 18.97 -6.49 2.53
C VAL A 81 17.71 -7.36 2.63
N PRO A 82 17.20 -7.67 3.84
CA PRO A 82 15.92 -8.36 4.01
C PRO A 82 14.76 -7.66 3.27
N PHE A 83 13.88 -8.43 2.63
CA PHE A 83 12.77 -7.91 1.81
C PHE A 83 11.43 -8.50 2.24
N PHE A 84 10.52 -7.66 2.72
CA PHE A 84 9.24 -8.10 3.25
C PHE A 84 8.09 -7.39 2.54
N VAL A 85 7.06 -8.14 2.15
CA VAL A 85 5.81 -7.59 1.64
C VAL A 85 4.68 -7.98 2.58
N VAL A 86 3.99 -6.99 3.13
CA VAL A 86 2.76 -7.20 3.90
C VAL A 86 1.60 -6.58 3.14
N GLN A 87 0.70 -7.41 2.64
CA GLN A 87 -0.33 -7.03 1.67
C GLN A 87 -1.73 -7.36 2.20
N GLY A 88 -2.72 -6.50 1.92
CA GLY A 88 -4.11 -6.83 2.22
C GLY A 88 -4.63 -7.90 1.26
N ALA A 89 -5.21 -8.99 1.79
CA ALA A 89 -5.77 -10.09 1.00
C ALA A 89 -6.90 -9.66 0.03
N CYS A 90 -7.58 -8.56 0.34
CA CYS A 90 -8.69 -8.01 -0.43
C CYS A 90 -8.32 -6.72 -1.19
N ASP A 91 -7.03 -6.40 -1.37
CA ASP A 91 -6.65 -5.17 -2.10
C ASP A 91 -7.05 -5.27 -3.58
N LEU A 92 -7.84 -4.32 -4.07
CA LEU A 92 -8.28 -4.23 -5.46
C LEU A 92 -7.48 -3.21 -6.29
N VAL A 93 -6.65 -2.41 -5.64
CA VAL A 93 -5.82 -1.36 -6.28
C VAL A 93 -4.45 -1.95 -6.63
N ASN A 94 -3.74 -2.47 -5.64
CA ASN A 94 -2.50 -3.23 -5.83
C ASN A 94 -2.74 -4.68 -5.40
N THR A 95 -3.36 -5.45 -6.31
CA THR A 95 -3.85 -6.80 -6.01
C THR A 95 -2.77 -7.72 -5.46
N PRO A 96 -3.08 -8.64 -4.53
CA PRO A 96 -2.15 -9.64 -4.02
C PRO A 96 -1.37 -10.38 -5.11
N ASP A 97 -2.05 -10.77 -6.20
CA ASP A 97 -1.42 -11.49 -7.31
C ASP A 97 -0.32 -10.66 -8.00
N ARG A 98 -0.52 -9.34 -8.16
CA ARG A 98 0.50 -8.45 -8.72
C ARG A 98 1.69 -8.29 -7.80
N ALA A 99 1.43 -8.03 -6.51
CA ALA A 99 2.50 -7.93 -5.52
C ALA A 99 3.30 -9.24 -5.40
N ARG A 100 2.61 -10.40 -5.48
CA ARG A 100 3.21 -11.73 -5.46
C ARG A 100 4.09 -11.97 -6.69
N ALA A 101 3.63 -11.60 -7.88
CA ALA A 101 4.39 -11.76 -9.11
C ALA A 101 5.74 -11.03 -9.05
N PHE A 102 5.76 -9.79 -8.55
CA PHE A 102 7.02 -9.08 -8.33
C PHE A 102 7.89 -9.76 -7.25
N PHE A 103 7.29 -10.11 -6.10
CA PHE A 103 8.00 -10.75 -4.99
C PHE A 103 8.63 -12.11 -5.37
N ASP A 104 8.04 -12.85 -6.30
CA ASP A 104 8.56 -14.13 -6.77
C ASP A 104 9.96 -13.98 -7.38
N ASP A 105 10.16 -12.94 -8.18
CA ASP A 105 11.43 -12.63 -8.83
C ASP A 105 12.46 -11.99 -7.89
N VAL A 106 12.04 -11.53 -6.70
CA VAL A 106 12.93 -10.94 -5.69
C VAL A 106 13.93 -11.96 -5.15
N GLN A 107 15.20 -11.58 -5.12
CA GLN A 107 16.28 -12.28 -4.43
C GLN A 107 16.79 -11.40 -3.30
N ALA A 108 16.73 -11.91 -2.07
CA ALA A 108 17.18 -11.22 -0.87
C ALA A 108 17.73 -12.24 0.15
N PRO A 109 18.62 -11.83 1.08
CA PRO A 109 19.14 -12.71 2.13
C PRO A 109 18.04 -13.31 3.01
N VAL A 110 16.96 -12.56 3.24
CA VAL A 110 15.71 -13.03 3.84
C VAL A 110 14.57 -12.41 3.04
N LYS A 111 13.55 -13.19 2.68
CA LYS A 111 12.31 -12.63 2.11
C LYS A 111 11.06 -13.31 2.63
N GLU A 112 10.00 -12.53 2.83
CA GLU A 112 8.69 -13.05 3.22
C GLU A 112 7.55 -12.24 2.61
N PHE A 113 6.49 -12.92 2.22
CA PHE A 113 5.26 -12.34 1.69
C PHE A 113 4.11 -12.77 2.59
N THR A 114 3.44 -11.79 3.22
CA THR A 114 2.40 -12.03 4.22
C THR A 114 1.13 -11.32 3.83
N LEU A 115 0.02 -12.05 3.89
CA LEU A 115 -1.32 -11.50 3.69
C LEU A 115 -1.95 -11.15 5.05
N ILE A 116 -2.54 -9.96 5.12
CA ILE A 116 -3.48 -9.59 6.19
C ILE A 116 -4.88 -9.91 5.68
N GLU A 117 -5.47 -10.95 6.26
CA GLU A 117 -6.85 -11.36 5.99
C GLU A 117 -7.85 -10.27 6.37
N ASP A 118 -9.00 -10.26 5.69
CA ASP A 118 -10.09 -9.28 5.87
C ASP A 118 -9.66 -7.81 5.68
N ALA A 119 -8.57 -7.56 4.97
CA ALA A 119 -8.02 -6.23 4.75
C ALA A 119 -7.71 -5.94 3.28
N GLY A 120 -8.04 -4.73 2.83
CA GLY A 120 -7.75 -4.22 1.48
C GLY A 120 -6.53 -3.29 1.46
N HIS A 121 -6.58 -2.25 0.64
CA HIS A 121 -5.45 -1.35 0.37
C HIS A 121 -4.77 -0.72 1.61
N PHE A 122 -5.53 -0.51 2.69
CA PHE A 122 -5.02 0.10 3.94
C PHE A 122 -4.74 -0.94 5.04
N ALA A 123 -4.29 -2.14 4.67
CA ALA A 123 -4.21 -3.27 5.59
C ALA A 123 -3.43 -3.01 6.89
N ALA A 124 -2.24 -2.43 6.78
CA ALA A 124 -1.41 -2.09 7.94
C ALA A 124 -2.11 -1.15 8.94
N TYR A 125 -2.97 -0.25 8.45
CA TYR A 125 -3.73 0.66 9.31
C TYR A 125 -5.04 0.08 9.80
N LYS A 126 -5.64 -0.85 9.04
CA LYS A 126 -6.87 -1.54 9.43
C LYS A 126 -6.61 -2.56 10.53
N ARG A 127 -5.47 -3.25 10.46
CA ARG A 127 -5.00 -4.26 11.41
C ARG A 127 -3.58 -3.92 11.91
N PRO A 128 -3.44 -2.80 12.65
CA PRO A 128 -2.13 -2.37 13.15
C PRO A 128 -1.55 -3.35 14.17
N ASP A 129 -2.41 -4.13 14.85
CA ASP A 129 -2.04 -5.25 15.70
C ASP A 129 -1.26 -6.32 14.94
N LEU A 130 -1.80 -6.80 13.82
CA LEU A 130 -1.16 -7.83 13.00
C LEU A 130 0.10 -7.30 12.31
N PHE A 131 0.06 -6.06 11.83
CA PHE A 131 1.23 -5.45 11.20
C PHE A 131 2.37 -5.25 12.20
N LEU A 132 2.07 -4.77 13.41
CA LEU A 132 3.08 -4.61 14.45
C LEU A 132 3.66 -5.97 14.90
N ASP A 133 2.82 -6.97 15.10
CA ASP A 133 3.28 -8.32 15.43
C ASP A 133 4.20 -8.87 14.34
N PHE A 134 3.85 -8.70 13.06
CA PHE A 134 4.73 -9.07 11.95
C PHE A 134 6.08 -8.35 12.01
N LEU A 135 6.09 -7.03 12.24
CA LEU A 135 7.32 -6.27 12.36
C LEU A 135 8.20 -6.77 13.52
N LEU A 136 7.61 -7.07 14.68
CA LEU A 136 8.35 -7.51 15.86
C LEU A 136 8.84 -8.95 15.74
N SER A 137 8.04 -9.83 15.13
CA SER A 137 8.29 -11.27 15.09
C SER A 137 9.09 -11.70 13.85
N HIS A 138 9.00 -10.97 12.74
CA HIS A 138 9.64 -11.34 11.47
C HIS A 138 10.70 -10.34 11.02
N VAL A 139 10.47 -9.02 11.15
CA VAL A 139 11.41 -8.01 10.65
C VAL A 139 12.52 -7.72 11.66
N LEU A 140 12.17 -7.40 12.90
CA LEU A 140 13.11 -7.01 13.96
C LEU A 140 14.23 -8.04 14.17
N PRO A 141 14.00 -9.37 14.15
CA PRO A 141 15.06 -10.37 14.31
C PRO A 141 16.08 -10.39 13.17
N THR A 142 15.76 -9.83 12.00
CA THR A 142 16.69 -9.76 10.87
C THR A 142 17.64 -8.57 10.93
N LEU A 143 17.37 -7.62 11.83
CA LEU A 143 18.24 -6.48 12.01
C LEU A 143 19.54 -6.94 12.68
N PRO A 144 20.71 -6.44 12.24
CA PRO A 144 21.94 -6.63 12.99
C PRO A 144 21.71 -6.16 14.42
N SER A 145 22.14 -6.95 15.42
CA SER A 145 22.12 -6.49 16.81
C SER A 145 22.83 -5.14 16.86
N ALA A 146 22.10 -4.09 17.26
CA ALA A 146 22.67 -2.76 17.38
C ALA A 146 23.94 -2.89 18.22
N ARG A 147 25.07 -2.50 17.64
CA ARG A 147 26.39 -2.61 18.24
C ARG A 147 26.33 -2.02 19.65
N GLN A 148 26.37 -2.87 20.68
CA GLN A 148 26.49 -2.48 22.08
C GLN A 148 27.95 -2.06 22.36
N ASP A 149 28.46 -1.11 21.58
CA ASP A 149 29.78 -0.52 21.82
C ASP A 149 29.63 1.00 21.85
N ALA A 150 29.28 1.50 23.04
CA ALA A 150 29.54 2.86 23.52
C ALA A 150 29.87 2.79 25.01
#